data_AF-A0A845GFY6-F1
#
_entry.id   AF-A0A845GFY6-F1
#
_cell.length_a   1.000
_cell.length_b   1.000
_cell.length_c   1.000
_cell.angle_alpha   90.00
_cell.angle_beta   90.00
_cell.angle_gamma   90.00
#
_symmetry.space_group_name_H-M   'P 1'
#
loop_
_entity.id
_entity.type
_entity.pdbx_description
1 polymer ?
#
loop_
_entity_poly.entity_id
_entity_poly.type
_entity_poly.pdbx_seq_one_letter_code
_entity_poly.pdbx_strand_id
1 'polypeptide(L)'
;MFDFIFKRTTDQAADQQAAEATPEQGAAAAASAIRREEQAQRAASLAGDETAAVELILHSEFAGVRLAAAEHVQSQPQLERVLQAMRNTDRRVAKLMQGRLDAIRYQQAEQQKAQACLELAQRLLQDEKLTPNQVADLDRQWQITAAVPALAEPYAAARAALAARLE
;
A
#
# COMPACT_ATOMS: atom_id res chain seq x y z
N MET A 1 50.21 1.38 -23.77
CA MET A 1 50.58 2.78 -23.99
C MET A 1 49.32 3.63 -23.83
N PHE A 2 49.03 4.07 -22.62
CA PHE A 2 48.08 5.13 -22.29
C PHE A 2 48.51 5.67 -20.92
N ASP A 3 49.17 6.83 -20.95
CA ASP A 3 49.72 7.49 -19.78
C ASP A 3 48.62 8.12 -18.93
N PHE A 4 48.65 7.80 -17.65
CA PHE A 4 47.87 8.44 -16.59
C PHE A 4 48.32 9.89 -16.41
N ILE A 5 47.57 10.83 -17.00
CA ILE A 5 47.68 12.26 -16.68
C ILE A 5 46.30 12.78 -16.27
N PHE A 6 45.91 12.51 -15.02
CA PHE A 6 45.00 13.39 -14.29
C PHE A 6 45.83 14.08 -13.19
N LYS A 7 46.34 15.25 -13.57
CA LYS A 7 47.05 16.19 -12.73
C LYS A 7 46.13 16.63 -11.59
N ARG A 8 46.40 16.18 -10.37
CA ARG A 8 45.85 16.74 -9.14
C ARG A 8 46.32 18.18 -9.02
N THR A 9 45.42 19.11 -9.26
CA THR A 9 45.49 20.48 -8.74
C THR A 9 44.15 20.78 -8.13
N THR A 10 43.97 20.36 -6.88
CA THR A 10 42.89 20.78 -5.98
C THR A 10 43.24 20.28 -4.57
N ASP A 11 44.42 20.68 -4.07
CA ASP A 11 44.87 20.36 -2.72
C ASP A 11 45.04 21.63 -1.87
N GLN A 12 44.26 22.68 -2.16
CA GLN A 12 44.43 23.98 -1.47
C GLN A 12 43.15 24.79 -1.24
N ALA A 13 41.96 24.21 -1.44
CA ALA A 13 40.69 24.90 -1.19
C ALA A 13 39.77 24.18 -0.18
N ALA A 14 40.19 23.03 0.37
CA ALA A 14 39.37 22.25 1.31
C ALA A 14 39.58 22.65 2.79
N ASP A 15 40.64 23.40 3.11
CA ASP A 15 41.06 23.64 4.49
C ASP A 15 40.62 24.98 5.09
N GLN A 16 39.76 25.75 4.39
CA GLN A 16 39.30 27.08 4.85
C GLN A 16 37.79 27.26 4.96
N GLN A 17 36.98 26.21 4.74
CA GLN A 17 35.52 26.28 4.92
C GLN A 17 35.01 25.48 6.14
N ALA A 18 35.91 24.94 6.96
CA ALA A 18 35.56 24.22 8.18
C ALA A 18 35.48 25.10 9.45
N ALA A 19 35.71 26.41 9.35
CA ALA A 19 35.64 27.34 10.48
C ALA A 19 34.49 28.33 10.28
N GLU A 20 33.61 28.39 11.28
CA GLU A 20 32.45 29.30 11.44
C GLU A 20 31.09 28.77 10.94
N ALA A 21 30.65 27.64 11.51
CA ALA A 21 29.23 27.52 11.82
C ALA A 21 28.86 28.62 12.81
N THR A 22 28.24 29.69 12.31
CA THR A 22 27.79 30.84 13.12
C THR A 22 26.78 30.34 14.18
N PRO A 23 26.79 30.84 15.44
CA PRO A 23 25.87 30.38 16.49
C PRO A 23 24.38 30.47 16.10
N GLU A 24 24.02 31.35 15.17
CA GLU A 24 22.67 31.46 14.60
C GLU A 24 22.27 30.24 13.75
N GLN A 25 23.21 29.64 12.99
CA GLN A 25 22.96 28.42 12.22
C GLN A 25 22.78 27.20 13.15
N GLY A 26 23.52 27.16 14.26
CA GLY A 26 23.34 26.15 15.32
C GLY A 26 21.98 26.26 16.01
N ALA A 27 21.54 27.48 16.33
CA ALA A 27 20.23 27.73 16.94
C ALA A 27 19.07 27.40 15.97
N ALA A 28 19.19 27.76 14.69
CA ALA A 28 18.19 27.41 13.67
C ALA A 28 18.09 25.90 13.43
N ALA A 29 19.24 25.18 13.42
CA ALA A 29 19.27 23.73 13.29
C ALA A 29 18.63 23.04 14.50
N ALA A 30 18.92 23.51 15.73
CA ALA A 30 18.30 22.99 16.95
C ALA A 30 16.78 23.23 16.98
N ALA A 31 16.32 24.41 16.60
CA ALA A 31 14.89 24.72 16.48
C ALA A 31 14.17 23.88 15.42
N SER A 32 14.86 23.50 14.33
CA SER A 32 14.32 22.57 13.33
C SER A 32 14.22 21.12 13.85
N ALA A 33 15.19 20.70 14.69
CA ALA A 33 15.21 19.37 15.28
C ALA A 33 14.07 19.20 16.29
N ILE A 34 13.85 20.20 17.14
CA ILE A 34 12.73 20.21 18.11
C ILE A 34 11.38 20.12 17.36
N ARG A 35 11.18 20.93 16.31
CA ARG A 35 9.96 20.87 15.48
C ARG A 35 9.73 19.50 14.84
N ARG A 36 10.80 18.86 14.36
CA ARG A 36 10.72 17.50 13.80
C ARG A 36 10.29 16.49 14.86
N GLU A 37 10.84 16.60 16.06
CA GLU A 37 10.55 15.70 17.17
C GLU A 37 9.11 15.87 17.68
N GLU A 38 8.62 17.10 17.80
CA GLU A 38 7.22 17.39 18.11
C GLU A 38 6.26 16.81 17.06
N GLN A 39 6.56 16.98 15.78
CA GLN A 39 5.74 16.42 14.71
C GLN A 39 5.80 14.88 14.67
N ALA A 40 6.95 14.28 14.99
CA ALA A 40 7.10 12.83 15.10
C ALA A 40 6.30 12.26 16.29
N GLN A 41 6.31 12.95 17.44
CA GLN A 41 5.48 12.58 18.59
C GLN A 41 3.99 12.68 18.25
N ARG A 42 3.57 13.72 17.52
CA ARG A 42 2.20 13.83 17.00
C ARG A 42 1.84 12.66 16.10
N ALA A 43 2.73 12.29 15.17
CA ALA A 43 2.53 11.12 14.31
C ALA A 43 2.33 9.82 15.13
N ALA A 44 3.16 9.61 16.15
CA ALA A 44 3.04 8.44 17.04
C ALA A 44 1.72 8.43 17.85
N SER A 45 1.18 9.60 18.17
CA SER A 45 -0.08 9.75 18.92
C SER A 45 -1.35 9.57 18.08
N LEU A 46 -1.24 9.40 16.76
CA LEU A 46 -2.40 9.39 15.85
C LEU A 46 -3.38 8.24 16.10
N ALA A 47 -2.98 7.15 16.78
CA ALA A 47 -3.87 6.09 17.28
C ALA A 47 -4.93 5.53 16.29
N GLY A 48 -4.70 5.64 14.98
CA GLY A 48 -5.65 5.22 13.93
C GLY A 48 -6.61 6.31 13.43
N ASP A 49 -6.48 7.56 13.88
CA ASP A 49 -7.14 8.71 13.26
C ASP A 49 -6.51 9.00 11.90
N GLU A 50 -7.11 8.42 10.86
CA GLU A 50 -6.65 8.61 9.48
C GLU A 50 -6.78 10.05 9.00
N THR A 51 -7.77 10.80 9.50
CA THR A 51 -7.98 12.19 9.04
C THR A 51 -6.85 13.07 9.55
N ALA A 52 -6.53 12.96 10.83
CA ALA A 52 -5.39 13.64 11.43
C ALA A 52 -4.05 13.18 10.80
N ALA A 53 -3.94 11.90 10.43
CA ALA A 53 -2.76 11.39 9.72
C ALA A 53 -2.58 12.04 8.35
N VAL A 54 -3.65 12.13 7.55
CA VAL A 54 -3.60 12.78 6.23
C VAL A 54 -3.28 14.27 6.36
N GLU A 55 -3.89 14.97 7.32
CA GLU A 55 -3.57 16.38 7.57
C GLU A 55 -2.11 16.57 7.95
N LEU A 56 -1.58 15.72 8.83
CA LEU A 56 -0.17 15.77 9.21
C LEU A 56 0.74 15.54 8.00
N ILE A 57 0.44 14.57 7.13
CA ILE A 57 1.24 14.31 5.92
C ILE A 57 1.28 15.52 4.98
N LEU A 58 0.14 16.18 4.78
CA LEU A 58 0.01 17.32 3.86
C LEU A 58 0.76 18.56 4.35
N HIS A 59 0.83 18.78 5.67
CA HIS A 59 1.46 19.97 6.26
C HIS A 59 2.89 19.71 6.77
N SER A 60 3.35 18.46 6.83
CA SER A 60 4.69 18.13 7.34
C SER A 60 5.79 18.48 6.34
N GLU A 61 6.75 19.27 6.80
CA GLU A 61 7.97 19.59 6.07
C GLU A 61 8.96 18.40 6.03
N PHE A 62 8.93 17.54 7.05
CA PHE A 62 9.88 16.45 7.22
C PHE A 62 9.41 15.13 6.59
N ALA A 63 10.22 14.57 5.69
CA ALA A 63 9.95 13.29 5.03
C ALA A 63 9.78 12.11 6.03
N GLY A 64 10.54 12.10 7.12
CA GLY A 64 10.42 11.06 8.16
C GLY A 64 9.05 11.08 8.85
N VAL A 65 8.53 12.27 9.15
CA VAL A 65 7.21 12.46 9.77
C VAL A 65 6.10 12.05 8.79
N ARG A 66 6.21 12.47 7.52
CA ARG A 66 5.24 12.06 6.49
C ARG A 66 5.16 10.55 6.35
N LEU A 67 6.29 9.86 6.40
CA LEU A 67 6.30 8.40 6.34
C LEU A 67 5.66 7.77 7.58
N ALA A 68 6.02 8.22 8.79
CA ALA A 68 5.43 7.72 10.03
C ALA A 68 3.91 7.91 10.06
N ALA A 69 3.43 9.09 9.67
CA ALA A 69 2.00 9.37 9.59
C ALA A 69 1.30 8.51 8.51
N ALA A 70 1.96 8.28 7.38
CA ALA A 70 1.42 7.45 6.30
C ALA A 70 1.19 6.00 6.70
N GLU A 71 1.89 5.48 7.72
CA GLU A 71 1.66 4.13 8.21
C GLU A 71 0.25 3.94 8.77
N HIS A 72 -0.36 5.00 9.31
CA HIS A 72 -1.69 4.99 9.91
C HIS A 72 -2.85 5.06 8.90
N VAL A 73 -2.60 5.37 7.63
CA VAL A 73 -3.64 5.52 6.60
C VAL A 73 -3.99 4.18 5.96
N GLN A 74 -5.21 3.67 6.13
CA GLN A 74 -5.62 2.36 5.63
C GLN A 74 -6.78 2.42 4.64
N SER A 75 -7.73 3.35 4.82
CA SER A 75 -8.90 3.44 3.95
C SER A 75 -8.53 3.85 2.52
N GLN A 76 -9.14 3.18 1.55
CA GLN A 76 -8.96 3.47 0.12
C GLN A 76 -9.07 4.97 -0.23
N PRO A 77 -10.11 5.72 0.19
CA PRO A 77 -10.23 7.13 -0.19
C PRO A 77 -9.08 7.99 0.36
N GLN A 78 -8.58 7.70 1.57
CA GLN A 78 -7.47 8.43 2.15
C GLN A 78 -6.13 8.06 1.50
N LEU A 79 -5.94 6.78 1.17
CA LEU A 79 -4.76 6.32 0.42
C LEU A 79 -4.66 7.01 -0.95
N GLU A 80 -5.77 7.13 -1.68
CA GLU A 80 -5.84 7.82 -2.97
C GLU A 80 -5.51 9.31 -2.82
N ARG A 81 -6.08 9.98 -1.82
CA ARG A 81 -5.82 11.39 -1.51
C ARG A 81 -4.34 11.64 -1.20
N VAL A 82 -3.74 10.83 -0.33
CA VAL A 82 -2.32 10.96 0.04
C VAL A 82 -1.42 10.65 -1.16
N LEU A 83 -1.73 9.61 -1.93
CA LEU A 83 -0.97 9.26 -3.13
C LEU A 83 -0.92 10.42 -4.12
N GLN A 84 -2.07 11.06 -4.39
CA GLN A 84 -2.14 12.20 -5.30
C GLN A 84 -1.28 13.38 -4.80
N ALA A 85 -1.37 13.69 -3.51
CA ALA A 85 -0.63 14.81 -2.93
C ALA A 85 0.89 14.54 -2.83
N MET A 86 1.30 13.29 -2.61
CA MET A 86 2.70 12.93 -2.35
C MET A 86 3.45 12.44 -3.59
N ARG A 87 2.79 12.27 -4.75
CA ARG A 87 3.37 11.69 -5.97
C ARG A 87 4.70 12.32 -6.39
N ASN A 88 4.81 13.64 -6.26
CA ASN A 88 6.00 14.41 -6.64
C ASN A 88 6.79 14.94 -5.43
N THR A 89 6.24 14.81 -4.22
CA THR A 89 6.80 15.40 -2.99
C THR A 89 7.59 14.37 -2.20
N ASP A 90 7.07 13.15 -2.08
CA ASP A 90 7.69 12.07 -1.32
C ASP A 90 7.43 10.71 -1.96
N ARG A 91 8.42 10.24 -2.72
CA ARG A 91 8.31 9.00 -3.49
C ARG A 91 8.14 7.76 -2.61
N ARG A 92 8.65 7.78 -1.37
CA ARG A 92 8.55 6.63 -0.44
C ARG A 92 7.11 6.49 0.03
N VAL A 93 6.50 7.60 0.44
CA VAL A 93 5.08 7.64 0.83
C VAL A 93 4.19 7.25 -0.35
N ALA A 94 4.43 7.83 -1.53
CA ALA A 94 3.65 7.47 -2.74
C ALA A 94 3.71 5.96 -3.05
N LYS A 95 4.90 5.35 -2.98
CA LYS A 95 5.05 3.90 -3.20
C LYS A 95 4.32 3.07 -2.14
N LEU A 96 4.35 3.50 -0.88
CA LEU A 96 3.62 2.83 0.20
C LEU A 96 2.10 2.87 -0.04
N MET A 97 1.55 4.03 -0.39
CA MET A 97 0.11 4.18 -0.66
C MET A 97 -0.32 3.35 -1.87
N GLN A 98 0.47 3.39 -2.96
CA GLN A 98 0.22 2.62 -4.17
C GLN A 98 0.19 1.10 -3.87
N GLY A 99 1.18 0.60 -3.13
CA GLY A 99 1.24 -0.82 -2.77
C GLY A 99 0.04 -1.27 -1.93
N ARG A 100 -0.45 -0.42 -1.01
CA ARG A 100 -1.67 -0.70 -0.23
C ARG A 100 -2.92 -0.72 -1.11
N LEU A 101 -3.05 0.24 -2.03
CA LEU A 101 -4.17 0.27 -2.99
C LEU A 101 -4.17 -0.96 -3.90
N ASP A 102 -3.02 -1.40 -4.37
CA ASP A 102 -2.92 -2.58 -5.22
C ASP A 102 -3.26 -3.86 -4.43
N ALA A 103 -2.87 -3.95 -3.15
CA ALA A 103 -3.28 -5.05 -2.28
C ALA A 103 -4.80 -5.08 -2.06
N ILE A 104 -5.43 -3.92 -1.83
CA ILE A 104 -6.90 -3.80 -1.71
C ILE A 104 -7.57 -4.26 -3.01
N ARG A 105 -7.10 -3.78 -4.16
CA ARG A 105 -7.65 -4.16 -5.48
C ARG A 105 -7.52 -5.65 -5.74
N TYR A 106 -6.38 -6.24 -5.39
CA TYR A 106 -6.16 -7.68 -5.52
C TYR A 106 -7.15 -8.47 -4.66
N GLN A 107 -7.31 -8.09 -3.38
CA GLN A 107 -8.27 -8.74 -2.48
C GLN A 107 -9.72 -8.60 -3.00
N GLN A 108 -10.11 -7.43 -3.49
CA GLN A 108 -11.43 -7.20 -4.08
C GLN A 108 -11.65 -8.05 -5.34
N ALA A 109 -10.64 -8.15 -6.21
CA ALA A 109 -10.73 -8.95 -7.42
C ALA A 109 -10.89 -10.45 -7.11
N GLU A 110 -10.16 -10.97 -6.12
CA GLU A 110 -10.31 -12.37 -5.69
C GLU A 110 -11.68 -12.63 -5.06
N GLN A 111 -12.19 -11.69 -4.24
CA GLN A 111 -13.56 -11.77 -3.71
C GLN A 111 -14.60 -11.79 -4.83
N GLN A 112 -14.46 -10.94 -5.85
CA GLN A 112 -15.37 -10.90 -6.99
C GLN A 112 -15.36 -12.21 -7.79
N LYS A 113 -14.19 -12.82 -8.03
CA LYS A 113 -14.09 -14.12 -8.71
C LYS A 113 -14.78 -15.22 -7.91
N ALA A 114 -14.55 -15.28 -6.60
CA ALA A 114 -15.17 -16.27 -5.73
C ALA A 114 -16.70 -16.08 -5.70
N GLN A 115 -17.16 -14.83 -5.63
CA GLN A 115 -18.58 -14.50 -5.69
C GLN A 115 -19.21 -14.91 -7.03
N ALA A 116 -18.54 -14.66 -8.15
CA ALA A 116 -19.02 -15.07 -9.47
C ALA A 116 -19.14 -16.60 -9.60
N CYS A 117 -18.21 -17.36 -9.01
CA CYS A 117 -18.32 -18.82 -8.96
C CYS A 117 -19.53 -19.27 -8.14
N LEU A 118 -19.76 -18.65 -6.98
CA LEU A 118 -20.93 -18.95 -6.15
C LEU A 118 -22.25 -18.61 -6.89
N GLU A 119 -22.32 -17.46 -7.54
CA GLU A 119 -23.49 -17.08 -8.35
C GLU A 119 -23.72 -18.04 -9.51
N LEU A 120 -22.66 -18.49 -10.18
CA LEU A 120 -22.77 -19.50 -11.24
C LEU A 120 -23.30 -20.83 -10.68
N ALA A 121 -22.79 -21.27 -9.52
CA ALA A 121 -23.28 -22.47 -8.84
C ALA A 121 -24.78 -22.37 -8.53
N GLN A 122 -25.21 -21.22 -8.02
CA GLN A 122 -26.62 -20.95 -7.73
C GLN A 122 -27.49 -20.92 -9.00
N ARG A 123 -27.00 -20.36 -10.10
CA ARG A 123 -27.71 -20.39 -11.39
C ARG A 123 -27.85 -21.82 -11.92
N LEU A 124 -26.78 -22.62 -11.86
CA LEU A 124 -26.82 -24.03 -12.26
C LEU A 124 -27.80 -24.85 -11.40
N LEU A 125 -27.95 -24.50 -10.11
CA LEU A 125 -28.94 -25.13 -9.24
C LEU A 125 -30.39 -24.85 -9.66
N GLN A 126 -30.65 -23.74 -10.36
CA GLN A 126 -31.98 -23.41 -10.89
C GLN A 126 -32.19 -23.92 -12.32
N ASP A 127 -31.12 -24.28 -13.04
CA ASP A 127 -31.21 -24.79 -14.40
C ASP A 127 -31.74 -26.23 -14.38
N GLU A 128 -32.81 -26.50 -15.12
CA GLU A 128 -33.38 -27.85 -15.27
C GLU A 128 -32.43 -28.80 -16.00
N LYS A 129 -31.61 -28.29 -16.93
CA LYS A 129 -30.71 -29.08 -17.78
C LYS A 129 -29.28 -29.05 -17.26
N LEU A 130 -29.11 -29.45 -16.01
CA LEU A 130 -27.79 -29.57 -15.40
C LEU A 130 -26.98 -30.70 -16.07
N THR A 131 -25.74 -30.40 -16.43
CA THR A 131 -24.81 -31.39 -16.99
C THR A 131 -23.57 -31.57 -16.10
N PRO A 132 -22.98 -32.77 -16.02
CA PRO A 132 -21.76 -32.99 -15.24
C PRO A 132 -20.57 -32.12 -15.69
N ASN A 133 -20.50 -31.78 -16.97
CA ASN A 133 -19.43 -30.93 -17.51
C ASN A 133 -19.47 -29.50 -16.95
N GLN A 134 -20.66 -28.90 -16.84
CA GLN A 134 -20.82 -27.55 -16.26
C GLN A 134 -20.32 -27.51 -14.81
N VAL A 135 -20.57 -28.58 -14.07
CA VAL A 135 -20.14 -28.71 -12.68
C VAL A 135 -18.62 -28.91 -12.59
N ALA A 136 -18.03 -29.71 -13.48
CA ALA A 136 -16.57 -29.87 -13.54
C ALA A 136 -15.85 -28.55 -13.91
N ASP A 137 -16.42 -27.76 -14.82
CA ASP A 137 -15.86 -26.46 -15.18
C ASP A 137 -15.98 -25.44 -14.05
N LEU A 138 -17.09 -25.47 -13.30
CA LEU A 138 -17.27 -24.67 -12.09
C LEU A 138 -16.21 -25.02 -11.02
N ASP A 139 -15.92 -26.31 -10.80
CA ASP A 139 -14.90 -26.75 -9.85
C ASP A 139 -13.50 -26.27 -10.24
N ARG A 140 -13.17 -26.31 -11.54
CA ARG A 140 -11.90 -25.78 -12.06
C ARG A 140 -11.78 -24.28 -11.82
N GLN A 141 -12.84 -23.52 -12.05
CA GLN A 141 -12.86 -22.07 -11.81
C GLN A 141 -12.66 -21.76 -10.32
N TRP A 142 -13.30 -22.52 -9.43
CA TRP A 142 -13.14 -22.36 -7.99
C TRP A 142 -11.71 -22.69 -7.53
N GLN A 143 -11.10 -23.77 -8.03
CA GLN A 143 -9.72 -24.15 -7.69
C GLN A 143 -8.67 -23.09 -8.08
N ILE A 144 -8.91 -22.34 -9.15
CA ILE A 144 -8.00 -21.28 -9.61
C ILE A 144 -8.18 -19.99 -8.79
N THR A 145 -9.35 -19.79 -8.18
CA THR A 145 -9.64 -18.60 -7.37
C THR A 145 -8.91 -18.70 -6.03
N ALA A 146 -8.30 -17.58 -5.58
CA ALA A 146 -7.64 -17.58 -4.28
C ALA A 146 -8.65 -17.90 -3.15
N ALA A 147 -8.19 -18.53 -2.07
CA ALA A 147 -9.05 -18.91 -0.97
C ALA A 147 -9.70 -17.66 -0.33
N VAL A 148 -11.02 -17.51 -0.50
CA VAL A 148 -11.85 -16.52 0.18
C VAL A 148 -12.64 -17.25 1.27
N PRO A 149 -12.18 -17.26 2.53
CA PRO A 149 -12.77 -18.10 3.58
C PRO A 149 -14.27 -17.87 3.79
N ALA A 150 -14.72 -16.62 3.65
CA ALA A 150 -16.11 -16.24 3.80
C ALA A 150 -17.06 -16.91 2.78
N LEU A 151 -16.55 -17.31 1.61
CA LEU A 151 -17.33 -17.90 0.52
C LEU A 151 -17.11 -19.41 0.36
N ALA A 152 -16.16 -19.98 1.10
CA ALA A 152 -15.84 -21.41 1.01
C ALA A 152 -17.01 -22.31 1.44
N GLU A 153 -17.60 -22.04 2.60
CA GLU A 153 -18.76 -22.79 3.11
C GLU A 153 -20.00 -22.63 2.20
N PRO A 154 -20.42 -21.40 1.80
CA PRO A 154 -21.50 -21.22 0.83
C PRO A 154 -21.29 -21.99 -0.48
N TYR A 155 -20.06 -21.96 -1.01
CA TYR A 155 -19.74 -22.66 -2.25
C TYR A 155 -19.79 -24.17 -2.08
N ALA A 156 -19.22 -24.71 -0.99
CA ALA A 156 -19.26 -26.14 -0.70
C ALA A 156 -20.71 -26.65 -0.57
N ALA A 157 -21.58 -25.88 0.09
CA ALA A 157 -23.01 -26.20 0.18
C ALA A 157 -23.70 -26.21 -1.19
N ALA A 158 -23.46 -25.18 -2.02
CA ALA A 158 -24.00 -25.13 -3.38
C ALA A 158 -23.49 -26.29 -4.25
N ARG A 159 -22.22 -26.65 -4.09
CA ARG A 159 -21.58 -27.76 -4.82
C ARG A 159 -22.15 -29.12 -4.44
N ALA A 160 -22.42 -29.34 -3.15
CA ALA A 160 -23.06 -30.56 -2.66
C ALA A 160 -24.49 -30.70 -3.20
N ALA A 161 -25.25 -29.60 -3.23
CA ALA A 161 -26.59 -29.59 -3.83
C ALA A 161 -26.57 -29.89 -5.33
N LEU A 162 -25.56 -29.39 -6.07
CA LEU A 162 -25.37 -29.71 -7.49
C LEU A 162 -25.05 -31.20 -7.70
N ALA A 163 -24.24 -31.80 -6.82
CA ALA A 163 -23.92 -33.23 -6.88
C ALA A 163 -25.17 -34.08 -6.66
N ALA A 164 -25.99 -33.75 -5.66
CA ALA A 164 -27.23 -34.47 -5.36
C ALA A 164 -28.27 -34.43 -6.49
N ARG A 165 -28.21 -33.43 -7.39
CA ARG A 165 -29.07 -33.36 -8.59
C ARG A 165 -28.60 -34.23 -9.75
N LEU A 166 -27.34 -34.67 -9.71
CA LEU A 166 -26.72 -35.49 -10.76
C LEU A 166 -26.65 -36.98 -10.40
N GLU A 167 -26.99 -37.34 -9.17
CA GLU A 167 -27.24 -38.72 -8.72
C GLU A 167 -28.62 -39.22 -9.16
#